data_AF-A0A520HV54-F1
#
_entry.id   AF-A0A520HV54-F1
#
_cell.length_a   1.000
_cell.length_b   1.000
_cell.length_c   1.000
_cell.angle_alpha   90.00
_cell.angle_beta   90.00
_cell.angle_gamma   90.00
#
_symmetry.space_group_name_H-M   'P 1'
#
loop_
_entity.id
_entity.type
_entity.pdbx_description
1 polymer ?
#
loop_
_entity_poly.entity_id
_entity_poly.type
_entity_poly.pdbx_seq_one_letter_code
_entity_poly.pdbx_strand_id
1 'polypeptide(L)'
;MANGINRRRLLVGGGAGVGLLVAWTLWPRSYAPNLVANPGETLFGAWLKIGNDGHVTVAVPQAEHGQGAYTALAQIVADELGADWRTVGVEPAPLNPLYANPLGFDDLFEGLFAALPADAPMLTGGSSSIRMFETACREAGAAARALLCTAAAKRWDVDWTQTRVEAGFVVHGAKRLRFAELAEAAAGGTLPDPLPLGIQGAGKLGGTSVPRIDAPSKVDGSANFAGDVRLADMVHAAIRQGPAGSRLTKVDRAAADRIHGVLSGVENPHWVAAVATTWWAAQQALDALAPRFEGGNPVDSASIDAALTAALGKPGTRMAKVGDVEAVFKGARLVTADYRVALGEHAGIETPSATAAFRDGRLELWLSTQAPGLARAAAARAAGLSESAVTVHPMLIGGSFGAALEHGVAGQAAVLAVKLKRPVALVWSRGED
;
A
#
# COMPACT_ATOMS: atom_id res chain seq x y z
N MET A 1 -36.69 38.46 -33.94
CA MET A 1 -35.47 38.78 -33.17
C MET A 1 -34.97 37.47 -32.54
N ALA A 2 -33.98 36.84 -33.17
CA ALA A 2 -33.39 35.59 -32.68
C ALA A 2 -32.10 35.92 -31.94
N ASN A 3 -32.12 35.82 -30.61
CA ASN A 3 -30.92 35.96 -29.79
C ASN A 3 -30.13 34.65 -29.81
N GLY A 4 -29.10 34.60 -30.67
CA GLY A 4 -28.16 33.49 -30.75
C GLY A 4 -27.36 33.29 -29.45
N ILE A 5 -27.19 32.02 -29.07
CA ILE A 5 -26.41 31.60 -27.92
C ILE A 5 -24.93 31.93 -28.18
N ASN A 6 -24.39 32.89 -27.43
CA ASN A 6 -22.98 33.28 -27.47
C ASN A 6 -22.14 32.34 -26.58
N ARG A 7 -20.98 31.89 -27.07
CA ARG A 7 -19.98 31.07 -26.35
C ARG A 7 -19.65 31.58 -24.94
N ARG A 8 -19.73 32.90 -24.72
CA ARG A 8 -19.50 33.52 -23.39
C ARG A 8 -20.65 33.31 -22.39
N ARG A 9 -21.89 33.09 -22.83
CA ARG A 9 -23.03 32.79 -21.93
C ARG A 9 -23.11 31.31 -21.55
N LEU A 10 -22.55 30.41 -22.37
CA LEU A 10 -22.45 28.98 -22.05
C LEU A 10 -21.44 28.70 -20.91
N LEU A 11 -20.39 29.53 -20.79
CA LEU A 11 -19.39 29.44 -19.71
C LEU A 11 -19.83 30.13 -18.41
N VAL A 12 -20.78 31.06 -18.46
CA VAL A 12 -21.28 31.81 -17.28
C VAL A 12 -22.58 31.21 -16.73
N GLY A 13 -23.35 30.48 -17.55
CA GLY A 13 -24.45 29.66 -17.05
C GLY A 13 -23.91 28.36 -16.46
N GLY A 14 -23.87 28.25 -15.13
CA GLY A 14 -23.27 27.14 -14.36
C GLY A 14 -23.67 25.70 -14.72
N GLY A 15 -24.57 25.48 -15.68
CA GLY A 15 -24.96 24.17 -16.19
C GLY A 15 -23.84 23.42 -16.92
N ALA A 16 -22.92 24.10 -17.61
CA ALA A 16 -21.78 23.42 -18.26
C ALA A 16 -20.74 22.92 -17.24
N GLY A 17 -20.47 23.69 -16.18
CA GLY A 17 -19.55 23.29 -15.11
C GLY A 17 -20.11 22.17 -14.23
N VAL A 18 -21.38 22.27 -13.82
CA VAL A 18 -22.06 21.20 -13.06
C VAL A 18 -22.26 19.96 -13.93
N GLY A 19 -22.66 20.13 -15.20
CA GLY A 19 -22.78 19.03 -16.15
C GLY A 19 -21.45 18.33 -16.42
N LEU A 20 -20.35 19.07 -16.53
CA LEU A 20 -19.00 18.50 -16.70
C LEU A 20 -18.51 17.82 -15.42
N LEU A 21 -18.79 18.37 -14.23
CA LEU A 21 -18.48 17.72 -12.95
C LEU A 21 -19.27 16.42 -12.78
N VAL A 22 -20.57 16.44 -13.05
CA VAL A 22 -21.44 15.25 -13.01
C VAL A 22 -21.01 14.23 -14.07
N ALA A 23 -20.70 14.67 -15.28
CA ALA A 23 -20.18 13.78 -16.32
C ALA A 23 -18.83 13.19 -15.93
N TRP A 24 -17.93 13.97 -15.32
CA TRP A 24 -16.62 13.52 -14.86
C TRP A 24 -16.69 12.56 -13.67
N THR A 25 -17.63 12.78 -12.74
CA THR A 25 -17.85 11.87 -11.59
C THR A 25 -18.56 10.58 -12.00
N LEU A 26 -19.42 10.62 -13.01
CA LEU A 26 -20.16 9.45 -13.52
C LEU A 26 -19.48 8.76 -14.70
N TRP A 27 -18.39 9.31 -15.25
CA TRP A 27 -17.70 8.69 -16.38
C TRP A 27 -17.09 7.36 -15.96
N PRO A 28 -17.45 6.23 -16.60
CA PRO A 28 -16.88 4.94 -16.25
C PRO A 28 -15.37 4.99 -16.51
N ARG A 29 -14.60 4.79 -15.44
CA ARG A 29 -13.14 4.71 -15.51
C ARG A 29 -12.76 3.27 -15.78
N SER A 30 -12.00 3.04 -16.85
CA SER A 30 -11.36 1.77 -17.11
C SER A 30 -9.87 1.95 -16.91
N TYR A 31 -9.26 1.03 -16.16
CA TYR A 31 -7.84 1.03 -15.87
C TYR A 31 -7.22 -0.22 -16.46
N ALA A 32 -6.13 -0.04 -17.20
CA ALA A 32 -5.37 -1.17 -17.71
C ALA A 32 -4.60 -1.83 -16.57
N PRO A 33 -4.59 -3.18 -16.48
CA PRO A 33 -3.64 -3.89 -15.63
C PRO A 33 -2.21 -3.51 -15.97
N ASN A 34 -1.36 -3.37 -14.95
CA ASN A 34 0.07 -3.07 -15.06
C ASN A 34 0.94 -4.09 -14.30
N LEU A 35 0.39 -5.28 -14.01
CA LEU A 35 1.17 -6.40 -13.52
C LEU A 35 2.18 -6.83 -14.59
N VAL A 36 3.41 -7.08 -14.19
CA VAL A 36 4.50 -7.46 -15.10
C VAL A 36 4.75 -8.96 -15.00
N ALA A 37 4.77 -9.63 -16.15
CA ALA A 37 5.19 -11.02 -16.25
C ALA A 37 6.71 -11.10 -16.51
N ASN A 38 7.37 -11.99 -15.79
CA ASN A 38 8.73 -12.42 -16.05
C ASN A 38 8.76 -13.41 -17.22
N PRO A 39 9.94 -13.70 -17.81
CA PRO A 39 10.07 -14.77 -18.80
C PRO A 39 9.51 -16.10 -18.28
N GLY A 40 8.60 -16.70 -19.06
CA GLY A 40 7.94 -17.96 -18.69
C GLY A 40 6.67 -17.80 -17.84
N GLU A 41 6.27 -16.57 -17.49
CA GLU A 41 5.01 -16.29 -16.81
C GLU A 41 3.94 -15.79 -17.80
N THR A 42 2.69 -16.16 -17.54
CA THR A 42 1.52 -15.70 -18.30
C THR A 42 0.57 -14.93 -17.40
N LEU A 43 0.17 -13.72 -17.80
CA LEU A 43 -0.74 -12.87 -17.04
C LEU A 43 -2.20 -13.31 -17.16
N PHE A 44 -2.92 -13.27 -16.04
CA PHE A 44 -4.36 -13.46 -15.96
C PHE A 44 -4.99 -12.22 -15.29
N GLY A 45 -5.29 -11.23 -16.13
CA GLY A 45 -5.81 -9.94 -15.69
C GLY A 45 -4.79 -9.18 -14.82
N ALA A 46 -5.28 -8.57 -13.74
CA ALA A 46 -4.45 -7.80 -12.81
C ALA A 46 -3.94 -8.66 -11.63
N TRP A 47 -4.63 -9.74 -11.28
CA TRP A 47 -4.51 -10.33 -9.94
C TRP A 47 -3.58 -11.53 -9.84
N LEU A 48 -3.31 -12.23 -10.94
CA LEU A 48 -2.44 -13.40 -10.89
C LEU A 48 -1.71 -13.64 -12.21
N LYS A 49 -0.64 -14.42 -12.10
CA LYS A 49 0.14 -14.94 -13.22
C LYS A 49 0.47 -16.41 -12.98
N ILE A 50 0.61 -17.16 -14.06
CA ILE A 50 0.91 -18.60 -14.02
C ILE A 50 2.21 -18.84 -14.77
N GLY A 51 3.18 -19.45 -14.10
CA GLY A 51 4.46 -19.87 -14.66
C GLY A 51 4.34 -21.15 -15.50
N ASN A 52 5.27 -21.32 -16.43
CA ASN A 52 5.45 -22.56 -17.21
C ASN A 52 5.90 -23.76 -16.34
N ASP A 53 6.28 -23.51 -15.10
CA ASP A 53 6.57 -24.49 -14.05
C ASP A 53 5.32 -24.88 -13.23
N GLY A 54 4.21 -24.14 -13.40
CA GLY A 54 2.93 -24.36 -12.72
C GLY A 54 2.76 -23.54 -11.45
N HIS A 55 3.72 -22.68 -11.10
CA HIS A 55 3.56 -21.76 -9.98
C HIS A 55 2.52 -20.68 -10.30
N VAL A 56 1.66 -20.40 -9.33
CA VAL A 56 0.65 -19.34 -9.41
C VAL A 56 1.12 -18.22 -8.50
N THR A 57 1.40 -17.05 -9.05
CA THR A 57 1.78 -15.87 -8.27
C THR A 57 0.62 -14.90 -8.23
N VAL A 58 0.17 -14.55 -7.02
CA VAL A 58 -0.93 -13.61 -6.79
C VAL A 58 -0.38 -12.22 -6.46
N ALA A 59 -0.86 -11.21 -7.18
CA ALA A 59 -0.57 -9.82 -6.87
C ALA A 59 -1.43 -9.38 -5.68
N VAL A 60 -0.79 -8.99 -4.57
CA VAL A 60 -1.49 -8.61 -3.34
C VAL A 60 -1.36 -7.11 -3.08
N PRO A 61 -2.47 -6.35 -3.06
CA PRO A 61 -2.44 -4.90 -2.92
C PRO A 61 -2.32 -4.41 -1.48
N GLN A 62 -2.31 -5.33 -0.51
CA GLN A 62 -2.23 -5.05 0.91
C GLN A 62 -0.82 -5.29 1.44
N ALA A 63 -0.34 -4.45 2.34
CA ALA A 63 0.95 -4.65 2.99
C ALA A 63 0.93 -5.87 3.92
N GLU A 64 2.03 -6.63 3.95
CA GLU A 64 2.20 -7.72 4.91
C GLU A 64 3.08 -7.25 6.09
N HIS A 65 2.44 -7.11 7.25
CA HIS A 65 3.05 -6.58 8.46
C HIS A 65 2.75 -7.42 9.70
N GLY A 66 2.48 -8.71 9.50
CA GLY A 66 2.17 -9.70 10.54
C GLY A 66 0.73 -10.22 10.50
N GLN A 67 -0.18 -9.54 9.79
CA GLN A 67 -1.61 -9.86 9.79
C GLN A 67 -2.00 -11.04 8.88
N GLY A 68 -1.15 -11.43 7.92
CA GLY A 68 -1.44 -12.56 7.02
C GLY A 68 -2.29 -12.19 5.81
N ALA A 69 -2.33 -10.92 5.43
CA ALA A 69 -3.06 -10.44 4.26
C ALA A 69 -2.58 -11.10 2.96
N TYR A 70 -1.26 -11.33 2.84
CA TYR A 70 -0.68 -12.07 1.71
C TYR A 70 -1.26 -13.48 1.59
N THR A 71 -1.26 -14.21 2.71
CA THR A 71 -1.77 -15.58 2.76
C THR A 71 -3.26 -15.62 2.49
N ALA A 72 -4.06 -14.79 3.16
CA ALA A 72 -5.51 -14.85 3.07
C ALA A 72 -6.04 -14.47 1.67
N LEU A 73 -5.49 -13.42 1.05
CA LEU A 73 -5.92 -13.01 -0.30
C LEU A 73 -5.48 -14.03 -1.36
N ALA A 74 -4.25 -14.56 -1.25
CA ALA A 74 -3.79 -15.63 -2.14
C ALA A 74 -4.59 -16.92 -1.96
N GLN A 75 -5.01 -17.24 -0.73
CA GLN A 75 -5.85 -18.40 -0.43
C GLN A 75 -7.20 -18.30 -1.15
N ILE A 76 -7.85 -17.13 -1.16
CA ILE A 76 -9.11 -16.90 -1.87
C ILE A 76 -8.93 -17.11 -3.38
N VAL A 77 -7.86 -16.53 -3.97
CA VAL A 77 -7.57 -16.70 -5.40
C VAL A 77 -7.29 -18.17 -5.73
N ALA A 78 -6.44 -18.84 -4.94
CA ALA A 78 -6.10 -20.24 -5.13
C ALA A 78 -7.31 -21.17 -4.99
N ASP A 79 -8.22 -20.84 -4.06
CA ASP A 79 -9.43 -21.59 -3.80
C ASP A 79 -10.38 -21.59 -5.00
N GLU A 80 -10.62 -20.39 -5.53
CA GLU A 80 -11.44 -20.22 -6.73
C GLU A 80 -10.72 -20.74 -7.97
N LEU A 81 -9.40 -20.62 -8.07
CA LEU A 81 -8.65 -21.19 -9.19
C LEU A 81 -8.61 -22.73 -9.17
N GLY A 82 -8.69 -23.36 -7.99
CA GLY A 82 -8.42 -24.78 -7.79
C GLY A 82 -6.94 -25.13 -7.89
N ALA A 83 -6.07 -24.20 -7.49
CA ALA A 83 -4.63 -24.40 -7.44
C ALA A 83 -4.22 -25.31 -6.26
N ASP A 84 -3.07 -25.96 -6.37
CA ASP A 84 -2.41 -26.57 -5.23
C ASP A 84 -1.77 -25.47 -4.39
N TRP A 85 -2.13 -25.37 -3.10
CA TRP A 85 -1.58 -24.35 -2.21
C TRP A 85 -0.03 -24.33 -2.19
N ARG A 86 0.60 -25.49 -2.37
CA ARG A 86 2.07 -25.62 -2.37
C ARG A 86 2.75 -24.95 -3.57
N THR A 87 2.00 -24.64 -4.63
CA THR A 87 2.50 -23.96 -5.83
C THR A 87 2.11 -22.49 -5.88
N VAL A 88 1.48 -21.96 -4.82
CA VAL A 88 1.01 -20.57 -4.77
C VAL A 88 2.06 -19.68 -4.10
N GLY A 89 2.38 -18.57 -4.75
CA GLY A 89 3.22 -17.50 -4.24
C GLY A 89 2.50 -16.16 -4.31
N VAL A 90 3.15 -15.12 -3.79
CA VAL A 90 2.63 -13.74 -3.81
C VAL A 90 3.70 -12.75 -4.23
N GLU A 91 3.27 -11.66 -4.83
CA GLU A 91 4.08 -10.46 -5.00
C GLU A 91 3.26 -9.21 -4.62
N PRO A 92 3.89 -8.13 -4.12
CA PRO A 92 3.19 -6.87 -3.92
C PRO A 92 2.58 -6.38 -5.23
N ALA A 93 1.31 -6.00 -5.22
CA ALA A 93 0.68 -5.45 -6.41
C ALA A 93 1.30 -4.09 -6.77
N PRO A 94 1.53 -3.80 -8.06
CA PRO A 94 2.02 -2.50 -8.49
C PRO A 94 0.99 -1.40 -8.20
N LEU A 95 1.44 -0.16 -8.11
CA LEU A 95 0.54 0.98 -7.95
C LEU A 95 -0.44 1.08 -9.13
N ASN A 96 -1.73 0.87 -8.87
CA ASN A 96 -2.80 0.95 -9.85
C ASN A 96 -4.16 1.22 -9.17
N PRO A 97 -5.03 2.08 -9.74
CA PRO A 97 -6.39 2.26 -9.26
C PRO A 97 -7.24 0.97 -9.18
N LEU A 98 -6.91 -0.09 -9.94
CA LEU A 98 -7.53 -1.42 -9.81
C LEU A 98 -7.40 -2.03 -8.41
N TYR A 99 -6.44 -1.54 -7.62
CA TYR A 99 -6.13 -2.01 -6.27
C TYR A 99 -6.49 -0.98 -5.19
N ALA A 100 -7.22 0.07 -5.56
CA ALA A 100 -7.68 1.08 -4.61
C ALA A 100 -8.45 0.44 -3.46
N ASN A 101 -8.29 0.98 -2.25
CA ASN A 101 -9.00 0.52 -1.06
C ASN A 101 -9.93 1.62 -0.51
N PRO A 102 -11.05 1.93 -1.20
CA PRO A 102 -11.97 2.97 -0.76
C PRO A 102 -12.61 2.65 0.59
N LEU A 103 -12.87 1.37 0.90
CA LEU A 103 -13.41 0.97 2.19
C LEU A 103 -12.43 1.24 3.33
N GLY A 104 -11.16 0.86 3.15
CA GLY A 104 -10.12 1.15 4.13
C GLY A 104 -9.87 2.64 4.30
N PHE A 105 -9.97 3.42 3.21
CA PHE A 105 -9.89 4.87 3.27
C PHE A 105 -11.07 5.48 4.04
N ASP A 106 -12.30 5.01 3.79
CA ASP A 106 -13.48 5.45 4.52
C ASP A 106 -13.37 5.14 6.02
N ASP A 107 -13.07 3.88 6.36
CA ASP A 107 -12.99 3.42 7.75
C ASP A 107 -11.85 4.12 8.53
N LEU A 108 -10.74 4.51 7.87
CA LEU A 108 -9.65 5.25 8.52
C LEU A 108 -9.95 6.74 8.72
N PHE A 109 -10.70 7.33 7.80
CA PHE A 109 -10.94 8.78 7.75
C PHE A 109 -12.43 9.11 7.87
N GLU A 110 -13.18 8.27 8.59
CA GLU A 110 -14.63 8.37 8.74
C GLU A 110 -15.01 9.79 9.17
N GLY A 111 -15.97 10.40 8.47
CA GLY A 111 -16.47 11.74 8.77
C GLY A 111 -15.50 12.90 8.47
N LEU A 112 -14.28 12.64 7.99
CA LEU A 112 -13.34 13.68 7.58
C LEU A 112 -13.65 14.24 6.18
N PHE A 113 -14.27 13.43 5.32
CA PHE A 113 -14.61 13.80 3.95
C PHE A 113 -16.12 13.71 3.71
N ALA A 114 -16.69 14.70 3.02
CA ALA A 114 -18.12 14.71 2.67
C ALA A 114 -18.50 13.63 1.62
N ALA A 115 -17.52 13.13 0.87
CA ALA A 115 -17.64 12.02 -0.06
C ALA A 115 -16.26 11.36 -0.23
N LEU A 116 -16.24 10.07 -0.53
CA LEU A 116 -15.00 9.38 -0.88
C LEU A 116 -14.38 9.99 -2.15
N PRO A 117 -13.06 10.22 -2.17
CA PRO A 117 -12.40 10.69 -3.38
C PRO A 117 -12.59 9.66 -4.50
N ALA A 118 -12.80 10.15 -5.72
CA ALA A 118 -12.99 9.31 -6.91
C ALA A 118 -11.80 8.38 -7.20
N ASP A 119 -10.62 8.71 -6.66
CA ASP A 119 -9.38 7.95 -6.75
C ASP A 119 -8.88 7.61 -5.34
N ALA A 120 -9.60 6.74 -4.63
CA ALA A 120 -9.12 6.23 -3.35
C ALA A 120 -7.73 5.61 -3.52
N PRO A 121 -6.78 5.89 -2.61
CA PRO A 121 -5.43 5.37 -2.74
C PRO A 121 -5.40 3.85 -2.48
N MET A 122 -4.35 3.20 -2.98
CA MET A 122 -3.93 1.92 -2.43
C MET A 122 -3.46 2.14 -1.00
N LEU A 123 -4.11 1.48 -0.05
CA LEU A 123 -3.67 1.45 1.33
C LEU A 123 -4.08 0.16 2.04
N THR A 124 -3.42 -0.11 3.16
CA THR A 124 -3.81 -1.12 4.15
C THR A 124 -4.21 -0.44 5.45
N GLY A 125 -5.43 -0.69 5.92
CA GLY A 125 -5.96 -0.11 7.14
C GLY A 125 -7.47 -0.30 7.26
N GLY A 126 -8.07 0.16 8.36
CA GLY A 126 -9.52 0.03 8.60
C GLY A 126 -10.04 -1.41 8.67
N SER A 127 -9.17 -2.40 8.93
CA SER A 127 -9.53 -3.83 8.89
C SER A 127 -10.26 -4.25 7.61
N SER A 128 -9.87 -3.65 6.48
CA SER A 128 -10.61 -3.71 5.22
C SER A 128 -10.08 -4.75 4.22
N SER A 129 -8.89 -5.33 4.42
CA SER A 129 -8.21 -6.19 3.44
C SER A 129 -9.10 -7.27 2.83
N ILE A 130 -9.77 -8.08 3.66
CA ILE A 130 -10.67 -9.12 3.14
C ILE A 130 -12.00 -8.52 2.66
N ARG A 131 -12.60 -7.63 3.46
CA ARG A 131 -13.89 -6.97 3.16
C ARG A 131 -13.89 -6.26 1.80
N MET A 132 -12.76 -5.68 1.40
CA MET A 132 -12.60 -4.94 0.15
C MET A 132 -12.25 -5.86 -1.02
N PHE A 133 -11.37 -6.85 -0.82
CA PHE A 133 -10.74 -7.57 -1.92
C PHE A 133 -11.25 -9.00 -2.14
N GLU A 134 -12.08 -9.55 -1.24
CA GLU A 134 -12.60 -10.92 -1.39
C GLU A 134 -13.24 -11.14 -2.75
N THR A 135 -14.22 -10.32 -3.15
CA THR A 135 -14.92 -10.47 -4.42
C THR A 135 -13.97 -10.44 -5.62
N ALA A 136 -13.07 -9.46 -5.68
CA ALA A 136 -12.11 -9.32 -6.78
C ALA A 136 -11.15 -10.51 -6.85
N CYS A 137 -10.67 -11.02 -5.70
CA CYS A 137 -9.85 -12.23 -5.64
C CYS A 137 -10.62 -13.46 -6.13
N ARG A 138 -11.89 -13.59 -5.75
CA ARG A 138 -12.74 -14.72 -6.18
C ARG A 138 -13.00 -14.68 -7.68
N GLU A 139 -13.35 -13.53 -8.21
CA GLU A 139 -13.55 -13.30 -9.65
C GLU A 139 -12.27 -13.58 -10.44
N ALA A 140 -11.12 -13.14 -9.94
CA ALA A 140 -9.83 -13.41 -10.57
C ALA A 140 -9.52 -14.91 -10.67
N GLY A 141 -9.68 -15.65 -9.57
CA GLY A 141 -9.49 -17.10 -9.54
C GLY A 141 -10.45 -17.83 -10.47
N ALA A 142 -11.74 -17.47 -10.45
CA ALA A 142 -12.76 -18.06 -11.30
C ALA A 142 -12.57 -17.75 -12.79
N ALA A 143 -12.17 -16.52 -13.13
CA ALA A 143 -11.87 -16.11 -14.50
C ALA A 143 -10.70 -16.92 -15.06
N ALA A 144 -9.59 -17.01 -14.33
CA ALA A 144 -8.44 -17.82 -14.72
C ALA A 144 -8.81 -19.30 -14.86
N ARG A 145 -9.60 -19.85 -13.92
CA ARG A 145 -10.12 -21.22 -13.99
C ARG A 145 -10.93 -21.46 -15.27
N ALA A 146 -11.88 -20.58 -15.59
CA ALA A 146 -12.73 -20.71 -16.77
C ALA A 146 -11.89 -20.71 -18.07
N LEU A 147 -10.88 -19.86 -18.16
CA LEU A 147 -9.97 -19.80 -19.31
C LEU A 147 -9.13 -21.08 -19.45
N LEU A 148 -8.57 -21.58 -18.34
CA LEU A 148 -7.81 -22.83 -18.31
C LEU A 148 -8.69 -24.03 -18.69
N CYS A 149 -9.88 -24.13 -18.12
CA CYS A 149 -10.89 -25.14 -18.45
C CYS A 149 -11.26 -25.09 -19.93
N THR A 150 -11.47 -23.89 -20.48
CA THR A 150 -11.76 -23.69 -21.91
C THR A 150 -10.59 -24.15 -22.79
N ALA A 151 -9.35 -23.81 -22.44
CA ALA A 151 -8.16 -24.23 -23.18
C ALA A 151 -7.99 -25.76 -23.16
N ALA A 152 -8.23 -26.41 -22.01
CA ALA A 152 -8.18 -27.87 -21.90
C ALA A 152 -9.30 -28.55 -22.69
N ALA A 153 -10.53 -28.02 -22.59
CA ALA A 153 -11.70 -28.53 -23.28
C ALA A 153 -11.52 -28.51 -24.80
N LYS A 154 -10.93 -27.44 -25.35
CA LYS A 154 -10.54 -27.37 -26.76
C LYS A 154 -9.57 -28.48 -27.17
N ARG A 155 -8.61 -28.86 -26.32
CA ARG A 155 -7.68 -29.97 -26.60
C ARG A 155 -8.35 -31.34 -26.54
N TRP A 156 -9.44 -31.46 -25.79
CA TRP A 156 -10.15 -32.72 -25.60
C TRP A 156 -11.41 -32.86 -26.44
N ASP A 157 -11.78 -31.83 -27.18
CA ASP A 157 -13.00 -31.73 -27.98
C ASP A 157 -14.26 -31.97 -27.13
N VAL A 158 -14.36 -31.24 -26.01
CA VAL A 158 -15.49 -31.31 -25.07
C VAL A 158 -15.96 -29.92 -24.67
N ASP A 159 -17.12 -29.84 -24.03
CA ASP A 159 -17.58 -28.59 -23.41
C ASP A 159 -16.79 -28.30 -22.13
N TRP A 160 -16.37 -27.04 -21.94
CA TRP A 160 -15.55 -26.65 -20.79
C TRP A 160 -16.27 -26.85 -19.45
N THR A 161 -17.60 -26.84 -19.41
CA THR A 161 -18.40 -27.12 -18.21
C THR A 161 -18.27 -28.58 -17.75
N GLN A 162 -17.83 -29.48 -18.63
CA GLN A 162 -17.56 -30.89 -18.30
C GLN A 162 -16.18 -31.09 -17.67
N THR A 163 -15.33 -30.06 -17.67
CA THR A 163 -14.02 -30.09 -17.01
C THR A 163 -14.14 -29.61 -15.57
N ARG A 164 -13.24 -30.09 -14.71
CA ARG A 164 -13.07 -29.60 -13.33
C ARG A 164 -11.61 -29.29 -13.04
N VAL A 165 -11.34 -28.58 -11.96
CA VAL A 165 -9.98 -28.36 -11.45
C VAL A 165 -9.72 -29.15 -10.19
N GLU A 166 -8.46 -29.54 -10.02
CA GLU A 166 -7.99 -30.28 -8.85
C GLU A 166 -6.49 -30.08 -8.70
N ALA A 167 -6.06 -29.41 -7.63
CA ALA A 167 -4.65 -29.25 -7.22
C ALA A 167 -3.71 -28.79 -8.37
N GLY A 168 -4.09 -27.74 -9.11
CA GLY A 168 -3.25 -27.19 -10.18
C GLY A 168 -3.41 -27.89 -11.55
N PHE A 169 -4.40 -28.76 -11.70
CA PHE A 169 -4.74 -29.43 -12.95
C PHE A 169 -6.15 -29.11 -13.38
N VAL A 170 -6.36 -29.04 -14.69
CA VAL A 170 -7.69 -29.25 -15.28
C VAL A 170 -7.83 -30.74 -15.57
N VAL A 171 -8.99 -31.32 -15.24
CA VAL A 171 -9.27 -32.74 -15.38
C VAL A 171 -10.62 -33.00 -16.03
N HIS A 172 -10.70 -34.07 -16.83
CA HIS A 172 -11.92 -34.59 -17.44
C HIS A 172 -11.82 -36.11 -17.57
N GLY A 173 -12.60 -36.84 -16.77
CA GLY A 173 -12.47 -38.30 -16.64
C GLY A 173 -11.06 -38.69 -16.16
N ALA A 174 -10.35 -39.50 -16.95
CA ALA A 174 -8.95 -39.88 -16.69
C ALA A 174 -7.93 -38.89 -17.28
N LYS A 175 -8.36 -37.93 -18.12
CA LYS A 175 -7.49 -36.94 -18.74
C LYS A 175 -7.17 -35.83 -17.74
N ARG A 176 -5.92 -35.37 -17.73
CA ARG A 176 -5.45 -34.24 -16.91
C ARG A 176 -4.41 -33.43 -17.66
N LEU A 177 -4.43 -32.12 -17.48
CA LEU A 177 -3.43 -31.18 -17.99
C LEU A 177 -3.06 -30.19 -16.88
N ARG A 178 -1.76 -29.89 -16.71
CA ARG A 178 -1.32 -28.89 -15.73
C ARG A 178 -1.72 -27.49 -16.18
N PHE A 179 -1.93 -26.59 -15.23
CA PHE A 179 -2.13 -25.18 -15.54
C PHE A 179 -1.00 -24.59 -16.39
N ALA A 180 0.25 -24.95 -16.11
CA ALA A 180 1.43 -24.58 -16.89
C ALA A 180 1.30 -24.88 -18.39
N GLU A 181 0.72 -26.02 -18.74
CA GLU A 181 0.59 -26.47 -20.14
C GLU A 181 -0.52 -25.71 -20.88
N LEU A 182 -1.41 -25.06 -20.14
CA LEU A 182 -2.61 -24.39 -20.64
C LEU A 182 -2.49 -22.87 -20.60
N ALA A 183 -1.65 -22.32 -19.71
CA ALA A 183 -1.62 -20.91 -19.35
C ALA A 183 -1.55 -19.99 -20.58
N GLU A 184 -0.56 -20.20 -21.44
CA GLU A 184 -0.35 -19.37 -22.65
C GLU A 184 -1.55 -19.44 -23.62
N ALA A 185 -2.12 -20.63 -23.83
CA ALA A 185 -3.26 -20.82 -24.73
C ALA A 185 -4.60 -20.34 -24.12
N ALA A 186 -4.67 -20.27 -22.79
CA ALA A 186 -5.82 -19.77 -22.04
C ALA A 186 -5.84 -18.24 -21.98
N ALA A 187 -4.66 -17.61 -21.97
CA ALA A 187 -4.53 -16.17 -21.91
C ALA A 187 -5.22 -15.48 -23.10
N GLY A 188 -5.93 -14.40 -22.80
CA GLY A 188 -6.67 -13.62 -23.81
C GLY A 188 -7.94 -14.29 -24.35
N GLY A 189 -8.36 -15.43 -23.78
CA GLY A 189 -9.65 -16.04 -24.10
C GLY A 189 -10.84 -15.21 -23.63
N THR A 190 -12.02 -15.48 -24.20
CA THR A 190 -13.27 -14.86 -23.79
C THR A 190 -13.77 -15.46 -22.47
N LEU A 191 -14.10 -14.60 -21.51
CA LEU A 191 -14.68 -15.01 -20.24
C LEU A 191 -16.18 -15.30 -20.37
N PRO A 192 -16.71 -16.31 -19.66
CA PRO A 192 -18.15 -16.49 -19.50
C PRO A 192 -18.76 -15.36 -18.66
N ASP A 193 -20.00 -15.00 -18.95
CA ASP A 193 -20.80 -14.04 -18.20
C ASP A 193 -22.17 -14.66 -17.87
N PRO A 194 -22.52 -14.87 -16.57
CA PRO A 194 -21.74 -14.53 -15.38
C PRO A 194 -20.52 -15.45 -15.18
N LEU A 195 -19.53 -14.97 -14.40
CA LEU A 195 -18.39 -15.80 -14.01
C LEU A 195 -18.85 -16.97 -13.11
N PRO A 196 -18.36 -18.19 -13.35
CA PRO A 196 -18.69 -19.35 -12.54
C PRO A 196 -17.97 -19.25 -11.19
N LEU A 197 -18.60 -18.81 -10.09
CA LEU A 197 -17.96 -18.78 -8.77
C LEU A 197 -18.21 -20.09 -8.00
N GLY A 198 -17.19 -20.65 -7.34
CA GLY A 198 -17.32 -21.80 -6.43
C GLY A 198 -17.74 -23.12 -7.07
N ILE A 199 -17.52 -23.32 -8.37
CA ILE A 199 -17.90 -24.56 -9.09
C ILE A 199 -16.68 -25.28 -9.69
N GLN A 200 -16.92 -26.43 -10.33
CA GLN A 200 -15.91 -27.20 -11.05
C GLN A 200 -14.73 -27.64 -10.17
N GLY A 201 -14.97 -27.94 -8.90
CA GLY A 201 -13.94 -28.46 -7.98
C GLY A 201 -13.18 -27.39 -7.17
N ALA A 202 -13.50 -26.11 -7.37
CA ALA A 202 -13.08 -25.00 -6.51
C ALA A 202 -13.76 -25.03 -5.12
N GLY A 203 -13.36 -24.14 -4.21
CA GLY A 203 -14.05 -23.93 -2.92
C GLY A 203 -13.64 -24.90 -1.80
N LYS A 204 -12.40 -25.38 -1.80
CA LYS A 204 -11.83 -26.35 -0.85
C LYS A 204 -10.81 -25.76 0.13
N LEU A 205 -10.23 -24.58 -0.17
CA LEU A 205 -9.19 -23.93 0.62
C LEU A 205 -9.76 -22.85 1.55
N GLY A 206 -10.81 -22.12 1.14
CA GLY A 206 -11.37 -21.03 1.93
C GLY A 206 -11.78 -21.46 3.34
N GLY A 207 -11.41 -20.66 4.35
CA GLY A 207 -11.73 -20.93 5.76
C GLY A 207 -10.94 -22.08 6.41
N THR A 208 -10.00 -22.71 5.69
CA THR A 208 -9.13 -23.74 6.25
C THR A 208 -7.81 -23.16 6.77
N SER A 209 -7.19 -23.86 7.71
CA SER A 209 -5.85 -23.52 8.18
C SER A 209 -4.81 -23.99 7.17
N VAL A 210 -4.11 -23.04 6.55
CA VAL A 210 -3.02 -23.29 5.60
C VAL A 210 -1.70 -22.70 6.12
N PRO A 211 -0.54 -23.29 5.78
CA PRO A 211 0.75 -22.68 6.08
C PRO A 211 0.84 -21.29 5.43
N ARG A 212 1.28 -20.30 6.21
CA ARG A 212 1.49 -18.94 5.71
C ARG A 212 2.58 -18.90 4.65
N ILE A 213 2.32 -18.24 3.53
CA ILE A 213 3.27 -18.10 2.41
C ILE A 213 4.55 -17.39 2.86
N ASP A 214 4.41 -16.41 3.74
CA ASP A 214 5.50 -15.58 4.24
C ASP A 214 6.22 -16.19 5.47
N ALA A 215 5.76 -17.32 6.01
CA ALA A 215 6.34 -17.88 7.22
C ALA A 215 7.75 -18.49 7.02
N PRO A 216 8.02 -19.31 5.98
CA PRO A 216 9.34 -19.93 5.83
C PRO A 216 10.47 -18.91 5.83
N SER A 217 10.35 -17.84 5.04
CA SER A 217 11.37 -16.81 4.92
C SER A 217 11.54 -15.96 6.20
N LYS A 218 10.47 -15.79 6.98
CA LYS A 218 10.55 -15.12 8.29
C LYS A 218 11.23 -15.99 9.35
N VAL A 219 11.07 -17.31 9.27
CA VAL A 219 11.65 -18.25 10.24
C VAL A 219 13.14 -18.47 10.00
N ASP A 220 13.57 -18.58 8.74
CA ASP A 220 14.98 -18.81 8.40
C ASP A 220 15.80 -17.52 8.22
N GLY A 221 15.15 -16.36 8.31
CA GLY A 221 15.79 -15.04 8.20
C GLY A 221 16.08 -14.59 6.77
N SER A 222 15.54 -15.28 5.75
CA SER A 222 15.68 -14.87 4.34
C SER A 222 14.66 -13.81 3.88
N ALA A 223 13.66 -13.48 4.71
CA ALA A 223 12.71 -12.41 4.44
C ALA A 223 13.42 -11.06 4.42
N ASN A 224 13.24 -10.30 3.33
CA ASN A 224 13.79 -8.95 3.20
C ASN A 224 12.79 -7.88 3.64
N PHE A 225 13.20 -7.03 4.57
CA PHE A 225 12.54 -5.78 4.94
C PHE A 225 13.21 -4.59 4.24
N ALA A 226 12.66 -3.38 4.38
CA ALA A 226 13.21 -2.21 3.69
C ALA A 226 14.65 -1.88 4.14
N GLY A 227 14.98 -2.17 5.39
CA GLY A 227 16.34 -2.05 5.94
C GLY A 227 17.34 -3.11 5.45
N ASP A 228 16.90 -4.18 4.80
CA ASP A 228 17.75 -5.28 4.32
C ASP A 228 18.22 -5.08 2.87
N VAL A 229 17.60 -4.16 2.13
CA VAL A 229 17.96 -3.88 0.75
C VAL A 229 19.42 -3.43 0.65
N ARG A 230 20.19 -4.05 -0.24
CA ARG A 230 21.58 -3.71 -0.52
C ARG A 230 21.74 -3.43 -2.01
N LEU A 231 22.17 -2.21 -2.33
CA LEU A 231 22.43 -1.76 -3.70
C LEU A 231 23.92 -1.50 -3.90
N ALA A 232 24.38 -1.56 -5.14
CA ALA A 232 25.75 -1.18 -5.47
C ALA A 232 26.03 0.28 -5.08
N ASP A 233 27.21 0.55 -4.52
CA ASP A 233 27.67 1.87 -4.07
C ASP A 233 26.75 2.58 -3.05
N MET A 234 25.91 1.82 -2.34
CA MET A 234 24.98 2.33 -1.34
C MET A 234 25.70 2.93 -0.12
N VAL A 235 25.12 3.98 0.44
CA VAL A 235 25.54 4.61 1.71
C VAL A 235 24.44 4.49 2.75
N HIS A 236 24.81 4.64 4.01
CA HIS A 236 23.86 4.60 5.12
C HIS A 236 23.65 5.99 5.70
N ALA A 237 22.40 6.32 6.02
CA ALA A 237 22.02 7.57 6.64
C ALA A 237 21.34 7.35 7.99
N ALA A 238 21.75 8.14 8.97
CA ALA A 238 21.04 8.37 10.22
C ALA A 238 20.50 9.80 10.21
N ILE A 239 19.33 10.03 10.79
CA ILE A 239 18.63 11.31 10.73
C ILE A 239 18.21 11.78 12.11
N ARG A 240 18.17 13.09 12.32
CA ARG A 240 17.60 13.74 13.50
C ARG A 240 16.61 14.81 13.09
N GLN A 241 15.40 14.76 13.63
CA GLN A 241 14.32 15.69 13.32
C GLN A 241 14.18 16.75 14.41
N GLY A 242 13.80 17.96 14.02
CA GLY A 242 13.44 19.01 14.95
C GLY A 242 12.02 18.84 15.48
N PRO A 243 11.71 19.32 16.70
CA PRO A 243 10.33 19.40 17.18
C PRO A 243 9.40 20.13 16.21
N ALA A 244 8.10 19.85 16.29
CA ALA A 244 7.10 20.46 15.41
C ALA A 244 7.18 22.00 15.40
N GLY A 245 7.31 22.58 14.21
CA GLY A 245 7.42 24.02 13.99
C GLY A 245 8.81 24.63 14.27
N SER A 246 9.78 23.83 14.75
CA SER A 246 11.16 24.28 14.92
C SER A 246 11.93 24.27 13.60
N ARG A 247 13.09 24.95 13.59
CA ARG A 247 14.02 24.96 12.46
C ARG A 247 15.45 24.73 12.91
N LEU A 248 16.22 24.03 12.09
CA LEU A 248 17.65 23.79 12.31
C LEU A 248 18.40 25.13 12.24
N THR A 249 19.19 25.45 13.27
CA THR A 249 19.98 26.68 13.34
C THR A 249 21.48 26.41 13.42
N LYS A 250 21.90 25.28 14.00
CA LYS A 250 23.32 24.99 14.22
C LYS A 250 23.61 23.50 14.20
N VAL A 251 24.78 23.15 13.66
CA VAL A 251 25.42 21.82 13.73
C VAL A 251 26.93 21.97 13.91
N ASP A 252 27.60 20.97 14.47
CA ASP A 252 29.06 20.86 14.56
C ASP A 252 29.59 19.89 13.50
N ARG A 253 29.76 20.39 12.28
CA ARG A 253 30.28 19.60 11.15
C ARG A 253 31.69 19.05 11.42
N ALA A 254 32.55 19.86 12.04
CA ALA A 254 33.92 19.48 12.32
C ALA A 254 34.02 18.31 13.31
N ALA A 255 33.07 18.20 14.24
CA ALA A 255 32.99 17.04 15.12
C ALA A 255 32.58 15.76 14.37
N ALA A 256 31.59 15.85 13.49
CA ALA A 256 31.13 14.72 12.69
C ALA A 256 32.19 14.22 11.69
N ASP A 257 32.91 15.14 11.02
CA ASP A 257 33.94 14.80 10.03
C ASP A 257 35.14 14.04 10.61
N ARG A 258 35.32 14.05 11.94
CA ARG A 258 36.34 13.26 12.64
C ARG A 258 35.97 11.79 12.83
N ILE A 259 34.70 11.42 12.61
CA ILE A 259 34.24 10.04 12.76
C ILE A 259 34.65 9.24 11.51
N HIS A 260 35.31 8.10 11.72
CA HIS A 260 35.76 7.25 10.63
C HIS A 260 34.57 6.69 9.82
N GLY A 261 34.68 6.75 8.48
CA GLY A 261 33.65 6.26 7.57
C GLY A 261 32.55 7.28 7.23
N VAL A 262 32.57 8.48 7.82
CA VAL A 262 31.67 9.57 7.44
C VAL A 262 31.99 10.08 6.05
N LEU A 263 30.93 10.35 5.29
CA LEU A 263 31.00 10.84 3.92
C LEU A 263 30.47 12.25 3.78
N SER A 264 29.35 12.57 4.45
CA SER A 264 28.76 13.91 4.41
C SER A 264 27.69 14.12 5.48
N GLY A 265 27.41 15.39 5.79
CA GLY A 265 26.21 15.82 6.52
C GLY A 265 25.25 16.58 5.61
N VAL A 266 23.98 16.16 5.60
CA VAL A 266 22.89 16.78 4.83
C VAL A 266 21.97 17.53 5.77
N GLU A 267 21.97 18.85 5.65
CA GLU A 267 21.04 19.72 6.39
C GLU A 267 19.76 19.99 5.58
N ASN A 268 18.65 20.04 6.29
CA ASN A 268 17.33 20.49 5.86
C ASN A 268 16.78 21.45 6.93
N PRO A 269 15.88 22.39 6.59
CA PRO A 269 15.29 23.29 7.59
C PRO A 269 14.68 22.59 8.82
N HIS A 270 14.19 21.35 8.69
CA HIS A 270 13.47 20.66 9.77
C HIS A 270 14.17 19.38 10.27
N TRP A 271 15.28 18.99 9.66
CA TRP A 271 16.03 17.79 10.05
C TRP A 271 17.47 17.88 9.57
N VAL A 272 18.35 17.06 10.15
CA VAL A 272 19.71 16.84 9.66
C VAL A 272 19.97 15.36 9.54
N ALA A 273 20.72 14.94 8.52
CA ALA A 273 21.18 13.58 8.37
C ALA A 273 22.71 13.53 8.28
N ALA A 274 23.30 12.52 8.90
CA ALA A 274 24.69 12.15 8.68
C ALA A 274 24.73 10.91 7.78
N VAL A 275 25.70 10.87 6.88
CA VAL A 275 25.84 9.84 5.85
C VAL A 275 27.22 9.22 5.96
N ALA A 276 27.28 7.88 5.98
CA ALA A 276 28.52 7.14 6.17
C ALA A 276 28.51 5.80 5.41
N THR A 277 29.65 5.10 5.46
CA THR A 277 29.82 3.75 4.90
C THR A 277 29.11 2.65 5.69
N THR A 278 28.74 2.91 6.94
CA THR A 278 27.91 2.04 7.78
C THR A 278 26.88 2.86 8.54
N TRP A 279 25.74 2.26 8.90
CA TRP A 279 24.73 2.98 9.69
C TRP A 279 25.26 3.41 11.06
N TRP A 280 26.08 2.59 11.71
CA TRP A 280 26.65 2.93 13.02
C TRP A 280 27.57 4.16 12.96
N ALA A 281 28.41 4.27 11.92
CA ALA A 281 29.22 5.47 11.72
C ALA A 281 28.34 6.69 11.43
N ALA A 282 27.24 6.53 10.68
CA ALA A 282 26.29 7.61 10.43
C ALA A 282 25.62 8.07 11.73
N GLN A 283 25.19 7.16 12.59
CA GLN A 283 24.58 7.49 13.87
C GLN A 283 25.55 8.22 14.81
N GLN A 284 26.80 7.73 14.94
CA GLN A 284 27.81 8.42 15.75
C GLN A 284 28.11 9.83 15.23
N ALA A 285 28.17 10.00 13.92
CA ALA A 285 28.37 11.29 13.29
C ALA A 285 27.19 12.22 13.51
N LEU A 286 25.96 11.71 13.46
CA LEU A 286 24.74 12.45 13.76
C LEU A 286 24.73 12.96 15.21
N ASP A 287 25.13 12.11 16.16
CA ASP A 287 25.25 12.51 17.56
C ASP A 287 26.34 13.58 17.74
N ALA A 288 27.47 13.45 17.04
CA ALA A 288 28.56 14.44 17.03
C ALA A 288 28.18 15.77 16.36
N LEU A 289 27.28 15.76 15.37
CA LEU A 289 26.73 16.99 14.77
C LEU A 289 26.00 17.84 15.81
N ALA A 290 25.48 17.24 16.89
CA ALA A 290 24.78 17.91 17.97
C ALA A 290 23.79 19.00 17.49
N PRO A 291 22.84 18.65 16.61
CA PRO A 291 22.00 19.65 15.95
C PRO A 291 21.14 20.42 16.93
N ARG A 292 21.04 21.73 16.70
CA ARG A 292 20.17 22.63 17.46
C ARG A 292 19.03 23.11 16.59
N PHE A 293 17.84 22.97 17.14
CA PHE A 293 16.61 23.47 16.55
C PHE A 293 16.05 24.59 17.44
N GLU A 294 15.59 25.67 16.83
CA GLU A 294 14.99 26.81 17.54
C GLU A 294 13.58 27.10 17.01
N GLY A 295 12.78 27.76 17.86
CA GLY A 295 11.36 27.98 17.61
C GLY A 295 10.51 26.73 17.85
N GLY A 296 9.35 26.67 17.21
CA GLY A 296 8.36 25.62 17.40
C GLY A 296 7.46 25.84 18.62
N ASN A 297 6.42 25.02 18.71
CA ASN A 297 5.49 25.02 19.81
C ASN A 297 5.60 23.65 20.51
N PRO A 298 6.41 23.53 21.57
CA PRO A 298 6.49 22.27 22.30
C PRO A 298 5.09 21.93 22.83
N VAL A 299 4.67 20.69 22.58
CA VAL A 299 3.39 20.16 23.02
C VAL A 299 3.66 19.24 24.21
N ASP A 300 2.81 19.32 25.22
CA ASP A 300 2.85 18.45 26.40
C ASP A 300 1.46 17.88 26.69
N SER A 301 1.39 16.90 27.60
CA SER A 301 0.12 16.24 27.93
C SER A 301 -0.92 17.23 28.47
N ALA A 302 -0.50 18.24 29.24
CA ALA A 302 -1.40 19.21 29.83
C ALA A 302 -2.06 20.10 28.77
N SER A 303 -1.30 20.58 27.78
CA SER A 303 -1.81 21.38 26.68
C SER A 303 -2.72 20.58 25.75
N ILE A 304 -2.40 19.30 25.50
CA ILE A 304 -3.27 18.38 24.75
C ILE A 304 -4.60 18.18 25.49
N ASP A 305 -4.55 17.85 26.77
CA ASP A 305 -5.75 17.61 27.59
C ASP A 305 -6.65 18.84 27.67
N ALA A 306 -6.06 20.01 27.83
CA ALA A 306 -6.78 21.28 27.84
C ALA A 306 -7.45 21.55 26.48
N ALA A 307 -6.74 21.32 25.37
CA ALA A 307 -7.26 21.51 24.03
C ALA A 307 -8.42 20.55 23.71
N LEU A 308 -8.28 19.26 24.05
CA LEU A 308 -9.32 18.24 23.84
C LEU A 308 -10.54 18.52 24.72
N THR A 309 -10.34 18.88 25.99
CA THR A 309 -11.45 19.25 26.89
C THR A 309 -12.19 20.49 26.39
N ALA A 310 -11.46 21.52 25.94
CA ALA A 310 -12.07 22.71 25.36
C ALA A 310 -12.82 22.43 24.05
N ALA A 311 -12.43 21.41 23.29
CA ALA A 311 -13.11 21.00 22.07
C ALA A 311 -14.48 20.37 22.35
N LEU A 312 -14.66 19.66 23.47
CA LEU A 312 -15.95 19.08 23.88
C LEU A 312 -17.03 20.15 24.14
N GLY A 313 -16.62 21.36 24.51
CA GLY A 313 -17.53 22.50 24.71
C GLY A 313 -17.94 23.23 23.43
N LYS A 314 -17.43 22.83 22.26
CA LYS A 314 -17.70 23.46 20.95
C LYS A 314 -18.72 22.62 20.16
N PRO A 315 -19.40 23.20 19.15
CA PRO A 315 -20.23 22.42 18.24
C PRO A 315 -19.43 21.27 17.62
N GLY A 316 -19.93 20.05 17.78
CA GLY A 316 -19.36 18.85 17.16
C GLY A 316 -19.94 18.58 15.78
N THR A 317 -19.27 17.72 15.03
CA THR A 317 -19.77 17.16 13.76
C THR A 317 -20.46 15.84 14.03
N ARG A 318 -21.69 15.66 13.55
CA ARG A 318 -22.40 14.39 13.67
C ARG A 318 -21.84 13.41 12.65
N MET A 319 -21.09 12.41 13.12
CA MET A 319 -20.49 11.38 12.26
C MET A 319 -21.51 10.31 11.84
N ALA A 320 -22.36 9.87 12.77
CA ALA A 320 -23.42 8.89 12.49
C ALA A 320 -24.68 9.16 13.33
N LYS A 321 -25.84 8.69 12.84
CA LYS A 321 -27.11 8.61 13.60
C LYS A 321 -27.84 7.34 13.18
N VAL A 322 -28.11 6.48 14.16
CA VAL A 322 -28.91 5.26 13.96
C VAL A 322 -30.16 5.35 14.82
N GLY A 323 -31.33 5.27 14.19
CA GLY A 323 -32.63 5.35 14.86
C GLY A 323 -33.01 6.74 15.39
N ASP A 324 -34.06 6.78 16.20
CA ASP A 324 -34.54 7.99 16.88
C ASP A 324 -34.07 8.04 18.34
N VAL A 325 -32.89 8.62 18.53
CA VAL A 325 -32.27 8.79 19.86
C VAL A 325 -33.09 9.73 20.75
N GLU A 326 -33.73 10.76 20.20
CA GLU A 326 -34.43 11.78 21.00
C GLU A 326 -35.64 11.18 21.73
N ALA A 327 -36.40 10.32 21.05
CA ALA A 327 -37.53 9.62 21.65
C ALA A 327 -37.11 8.72 22.82
N VAL A 328 -35.97 8.03 22.70
CA VAL A 328 -35.44 7.11 23.74
C VAL A 328 -34.96 7.88 24.98
N PHE A 329 -34.38 9.06 24.79
CA PHE A 329 -33.85 9.87 25.88
C PHE A 329 -34.93 10.65 26.65
N LYS A 330 -36.15 10.75 26.10
CA LYS A 330 -37.26 11.47 26.75
C LYS A 330 -37.70 10.77 28.05
N GLY A 331 -37.41 11.40 29.19
CA GLY A 331 -37.75 10.88 30.52
C GLY A 331 -36.78 9.83 31.05
N ALA A 332 -35.70 9.53 30.32
CA ALA A 332 -34.65 8.63 30.77
C ALA A 332 -33.76 9.30 31.84
N ARG A 333 -33.20 8.49 32.74
CA ARG A 333 -32.11 8.94 33.61
C ARG A 333 -30.83 9.03 32.79
N LEU A 334 -30.29 10.24 32.66
CA LEU A 334 -29.01 10.45 32.00
C LEU A 334 -27.85 10.08 32.91
N VAL A 335 -26.89 9.35 32.36
CA VAL A 335 -25.56 9.14 32.95
C VAL A 335 -24.56 9.73 31.97
N THR A 336 -23.71 10.61 32.47
CA THR A 336 -22.69 11.29 31.67
C THR A 336 -21.34 11.05 32.31
N ALA A 337 -20.35 10.73 31.49
CA ALA A 337 -18.97 10.51 31.90
C ALA A 337 -18.04 10.97 30.79
N ASP A 338 -16.95 11.62 31.17
CA ASP A 338 -15.87 11.99 30.27
C ASP A 338 -14.77 10.93 30.34
N TYR A 339 -14.35 10.46 29.17
CA TYR A 339 -13.27 9.48 29.04
C TYR A 339 -12.08 10.13 28.36
N ARG A 340 -10.88 9.77 28.80
CA ARG A 340 -9.62 10.18 28.18
C ARG A 340 -8.79 8.95 27.88
N VAL A 341 -8.09 9.00 26.77
CA VAL A 341 -7.16 7.95 26.33
C VAL A 341 -5.81 8.63 26.12
N ALA A 342 -4.77 8.08 26.72
CA ALA A 342 -3.40 8.58 26.53
C ALA A 342 -2.94 8.30 25.09
N LEU A 343 -1.96 9.07 24.61
CA LEU A 343 -1.31 8.78 23.34
C LEU A 343 -0.65 7.39 23.41
N GLY A 344 -0.93 6.55 22.43
CA GLY A 344 -0.33 5.23 22.28
C GLY A 344 0.85 5.29 21.32
N GLU A 345 1.99 4.75 21.73
CA GLU A 345 3.11 4.50 20.82
C GLU A 345 2.82 3.24 20.00
N HIS A 346 3.09 3.30 18.71
CA HIS A 346 2.95 2.15 17.83
C HIS A 346 3.95 1.03 18.19
N ALA A 347 5.19 1.42 18.50
CA ALA A 347 6.26 0.53 18.99
C ALA A 347 6.49 -0.73 18.11
N GLY A 348 6.39 -0.60 16.78
CA GLY A 348 6.78 -1.66 15.84
C GLY A 348 8.26 -2.02 16.00
N ILE A 349 8.65 -3.28 15.84
CA ILE A 349 10.04 -3.72 16.06
C ILE A 349 10.97 -3.13 14.99
N GLU A 350 10.55 -3.14 13.73
CA GLU A 350 11.19 -2.37 12.68
C GLU A 350 10.82 -0.89 12.84
N THR A 351 11.82 -0.01 12.92
CA THR A 351 11.62 1.44 12.85
C THR A 351 11.47 1.90 11.39
N PRO A 352 10.87 3.07 11.12
CA PRO A 352 10.71 3.59 9.77
C PRO A 352 12.03 3.56 8.99
N SER A 353 12.00 2.87 7.85
CA SER A 353 13.17 2.66 7.02
C SER A 353 12.84 2.77 5.54
N ALA A 354 13.79 3.27 4.77
CA ALA A 354 13.65 3.42 3.33
C ALA A 354 15.02 3.29 2.65
N THR A 355 15.10 2.47 1.62
CA THR A 355 16.22 2.51 0.68
C THR A 355 15.79 3.27 -0.56
N ALA A 356 16.54 4.28 -0.98
CA ALA A 356 16.23 5.10 -2.14
C ALA A 356 17.41 5.21 -3.10
N ALA A 357 17.15 5.13 -4.40
CA ALA A 357 18.15 5.29 -5.46
C ALA A 357 17.64 6.27 -6.51
N PHE A 358 18.48 7.25 -6.86
CA PHE A 358 18.16 8.23 -7.90
C PHE A 358 19.16 8.15 -9.06
N ARG A 359 18.67 7.86 -10.25
CA ARG A 359 19.48 7.72 -11.47
C ARG A 359 18.69 8.17 -12.69
N ASP A 360 19.33 8.91 -13.59
CA ASP A 360 18.78 9.28 -14.91
C ASP A 360 17.38 9.93 -14.82
N GLY A 361 17.16 10.77 -13.80
CA GLY A 361 15.90 11.46 -13.56
C GLY A 361 14.79 10.60 -12.95
N ARG A 362 15.08 9.35 -12.57
CA ARG A 362 14.15 8.42 -11.94
C ARG A 362 14.56 8.12 -10.51
N LEU A 363 13.58 8.07 -9.63
CA LEU A 363 13.73 7.73 -8.22
C LEU A 363 13.05 6.39 -7.93
N GLU A 364 13.79 5.45 -7.35
CA GLU A 364 13.26 4.19 -6.86
C GLU A 364 13.34 4.17 -5.32
N LEU A 365 12.28 3.71 -4.67
CA LEU A 365 12.24 3.51 -3.22
C LEU A 365 11.79 2.10 -2.88
N TRP A 366 12.55 1.41 -2.01
CA TRP A 366 12.11 0.22 -1.30
C TRP A 366 11.69 0.64 0.10
N LEU A 367 10.41 0.42 0.43
CA LEU A 367 9.79 1.09 1.56
C LEU A 367 8.81 0.16 2.30
N SER A 368 8.92 0.13 3.62
CA SER A 368 7.95 -0.48 4.51
C SER A 368 6.75 0.47 4.70
N THR A 369 5.75 0.37 3.82
CA THR A 369 4.59 1.29 3.82
C THR A 369 3.25 0.59 3.65
N GLN A 370 2.26 1.06 4.40
CA GLN A 370 0.84 0.73 4.22
C GLN A 370 0.14 1.63 3.21
N ALA A 371 0.78 2.69 2.71
CA ALA A 371 0.17 3.66 1.80
C ALA A 371 1.13 4.05 0.65
N PRO A 372 1.48 3.10 -0.24
CA PRO A 372 2.54 3.31 -1.24
C PRO A 372 2.25 4.46 -2.21
N GLY A 373 0.99 4.75 -2.52
CA GLY A 373 0.62 5.90 -3.36
C GLY A 373 0.90 7.24 -2.68
N LEU A 374 0.57 7.36 -1.39
CA LEU A 374 0.85 8.57 -0.60
C LEU A 374 2.36 8.75 -0.41
N ALA A 375 3.08 7.66 -0.17
CA ALA A 375 4.54 7.67 -0.08
C ALA A 375 5.21 8.10 -1.39
N ARG A 376 4.74 7.60 -2.54
CA ARG A 376 5.22 8.04 -3.86
C ARG A 376 5.02 9.54 -4.05
N ALA A 377 3.83 10.05 -3.73
CA ALA A 377 3.51 11.46 -3.86
C ALA A 377 4.39 12.33 -2.93
N ALA A 378 4.65 11.87 -1.71
CA ALA A 378 5.53 12.57 -0.77
C ALA A 378 6.99 12.60 -1.24
N ALA A 379 7.52 11.47 -1.71
CA ALA A 379 8.86 11.37 -2.28
C ALA A 379 9.01 12.27 -3.52
N ALA A 380 8.03 12.24 -4.43
CA ALA A 380 8.02 13.07 -5.64
C ALA A 380 8.06 14.58 -5.30
N ARG A 381 7.18 15.03 -4.38
CA ARG A 381 7.17 16.41 -3.90
C ARG A 381 8.49 16.83 -3.28
N ALA A 382 9.04 15.99 -2.40
CA ALA A 382 10.29 16.29 -1.69
C ALA A 382 11.51 16.33 -2.66
N ALA A 383 11.51 15.50 -3.69
CA ALA A 383 12.54 15.44 -4.72
C ALA A 383 12.39 16.49 -5.84
N GLY A 384 11.23 17.17 -5.94
CA GLY A 384 10.92 18.05 -7.07
C GLY A 384 10.72 17.29 -8.39
N LEU A 385 10.20 16.06 -8.33
CA LEU A 385 9.95 15.17 -9.47
C LEU A 385 8.45 15.02 -9.74
N SER A 386 8.10 14.56 -10.95
CA SER A 386 6.74 14.06 -11.19
C SER A 386 6.55 12.70 -10.52
N GLU A 387 5.33 12.36 -10.11
CA GLU A 387 5.05 11.02 -9.56
C GLU A 387 5.38 9.88 -10.52
N SER A 388 5.26 10.11 -11.84
CA SER A 388 5.62 9.15 -12.88
C SER A 388 7.12 8.86 -12.98
N ALA A 389 7.96 9.72 -12.38
CA ALA A 389 9.40 9.52 -12.26
C ALA A 389 9.79 8.79 -10.97
N VAL A 390 8.81 8.44 -10.12
CA VAL A 390 9.04 7.76 -8.84
C VAL A 390 8.41 6.38 -8.84
N THR A 391 9.21 5.36 -8.59
CA THR A 391 8.76 3.98 -8.37
C THR A 391 8.87 3.66 -6.88
N VAL A 392 7.80 3.10 -6.31
CA VAL A 392 7.81 2.55 -4.95
C VAL A 392 7.66 1.05 -5.04
N HIS A 393 8.60 0.34 -4.41
CA HIS A 393 8.63 -1.10 -4.20
C HIS A 393 8.21 -1.36 -2.74
N PRO A 394 6.94 -1.72 -2.49
CA PRO A 394 6.48 -2.01 -1.12
C PRO A 394 7.19 -3.25 -0.59
N MET A 395 7.73 -3.14 0.63
CA MET A 395 8.44 -4.22 1.32
C MET A 395 7.58 -4.80 2.45
N LEU A 396 7.98 -5.96 2.98
CA LEU A 396 7.47 -6.45 4.27
C LEU A 396 7.73 -5.41 5.37
N ILE A 397 6.90 -5.42 6.41
CA ILE A 397 6.97 -4.47 7.53
C ILE A 397 7.08 -5.22 8.85
N GLY A 398 8.08 -4.90 9.67
CA GLY A 398 8.36 -5.51 10.97
C GLY A 398 7.47 -4.99 12.11
N GLY A 399 6.16 -4.96 11.87
CA GLY A 399 5.17 -4.35 12.77
C GLY A 399 4.96 -2.87 12.49
N SER A 400 3.71 -2.42 12.52
CA SER A 400 3.37 -1.03 12.18
C SER A 400 2.31 -0.44 13.11
N PHE A 401 1.21 -1.17 13.34
CA PHE A 401 0.09 -0.71 14.17
C PHE A 401 -0.54 0.62 13.72
N GLY A 402 -0.24 1.09 12.50
CA GLY A 402 -0.65 2.39 11.97
C GLY A 402 0.52 3.26 11.54
N ALA A 403 1.71 3.10 12.12
CA ALA A 403 2.88 3.94 11.86
C ALA A 403 3.28 3.98 10.38
N ALA A 404 3.20 2.84 9.67
CA ALA A 404 3.59 2.76 8.25
C ALA A 404 2.58 3.39 7.27
N LEU A 405 1.49 4.00 7.75
CA LEU A 405 0.67 4.94 6.97
C LEU A 405 1.37 6.29 6.82
N GLU A 406 2.24 6.65 7.76
CA GLU A 406 3.10 7.82 7.66
C GLU A 406 4.12 7.64 6.54
N HIS A 407 4.44 8.75 5.88
CA HIS A 407 5.26 8.76 4.67
C HIS A 407 6.41 9.78 4.70
N GLY A 408 6.72 10.31 5.89
CA GLY A 408 7.82 11.26 6.08
C GLY A 408 9.18 10.69 5.68
N VAL A 409 9.46 9.44 6.05
CA VAL A 409 10.72 8.74 5.73
C VAL A 409 10.96 8.63 4.22
N ALA A 410 9.90 8.47 3.42
CA ALA A 410 9.99 8.41 1.96
C ALA A 410 10.48 9.74 1.38
N GLY A 411 9.95 10.87 1.88
CA GLY A 411 10.39 12.21 1.50
C GLY A 411 11.85 12.48 1.88
N GLN A 412 12.26 12.07 3.08
CA GLN A 412 13.64 12.23 3.55
C GLN A 412 14.62 11.41 2.70
N ALA A 413 14.34 10.13 2.48
CA ALA A 413 15.17 9.26 1.66
C ALA A 413 15.28 9.75 0.21
N ALA A 414 14.18 10.28 -0.36
CA ALA A 414 14.17 10.90 -1.68
C ALA A 414 15.13 12.10 -1.76
N VAL A 415 15.07 13.03 -0.80
CA VAL A 415 15.96 14.19 -0.74
C VAL A 415 17.43 13.75 -0.64
N LEU A 416 17.71 12.76 0.19
CA LEU A 416 19.07 12.22 0.35
C LEU A 416 19.59 11.60 -0.94
N ALA A 417 18.82 10.71 -1.57
CA ALA A 417 19.21 10.03 -2.81
C ALA A 417 19.47 11.03 -3.95
N VAL A 418 18.60 12.03 -4.13
CA VAL A 418 18.77 13.07 -5.16
C VAL A 418 20.00 13.93 -4.89
N LYS A 419 20.22 14.36 -3.64
CA LYS A 419 21.34 15.23 -3.28
C LYS A 419 22.69 14.52 -3.38
N LEU A 420 22.76 13.26 -2.96
CA LEU A 420 23.98 12.47 -2.91
C LEU A 420 24.31 11.80 -4.24
N LYS A 421 23.31 11.61 -5.12
CA LYS A 421 23.42 10.88 -6.39
C LYS A 421 24.01 9.47 -6.20
N ARG A 422 23.65 8.84 -5.08
CA ARG A 422 24.03 7.49 -4.68
C ARG A 422 22.82 6.82 -4.03
N PRO A 423 22.72 5.48 -4.06
CA PRO A 423 21.71 4.80 -3.27
C PRO A 423 21.92 5.05 -1.77
N VAL A 424 20.83 5.28 -1.04
CA VAL A 424 20.85 5.62 0.40
C VAL A 424 19.91 4.67 1.14
N ALA A 425 20.43 3.97 2.15
CA ALA A 425 19.63 3.31 3.16
C ALA A 425 19.44 4.25 4.36
N LEU A 426 18.23 4.79 4.52
CA LEU A 426 17.82 5.59 5.67
C LEU A 426 17.07 4.70 6.66
N VAL A 427 17.50 4.72 7.91
CA VAL A 427 16.79 4.05 9.02
C VAL A 427 16.70 5.03 10.17
N TRP A 428 15.49 5.25 10.69
CA TRP A 428 15.29 6.02 11.91
C TRP A 428 15.78 5.22 13.11
N SER A 429 16.46 5.89 14.03
CA SER A 429 16.77 5.26 15.33
C SER A 429 15.49 5.07 16.14
N ARG A 430 15.49 4.19 17.14
CA ARG A 430 14.35 4.06 18.06
C ARG A 430 14.01 5.36 18.81
N GLY A 431 14.97 6.27 19.00
CA GLY A 431 14.67 7.56 19.62
C GLY A 431 14.05 8.58 18.67
N GLU A 432 14.10 8.32 17.36
CA GLU A 432 13.51 9.18 16.31
C GLU A 432 12.15 8.66 15.81
N ASP A 433 11.93 7.35 15.93
CA ASP A 433 10.60 6.73 15.85
C ASP A 433 9.79 7.05 17.11
#